data_AF-A0A0F7FGG3-F1
#
_entry.id   AF-A0A0F7FGG3-F1
#
_cell.length_a   1.000
_cell.length_b   1.000
_cell.length_c   1.000
_cell.angle_alpha   90.00
_cell.angle_beta   90.00
_cell.angle_gamma   90.00
#
_symmetry.space_group_name_H-M   'P 1'
#
loop_
_entity.id
_entity.type
_entity.pdbx_description
1 polymer ?
#
loop_
_entity_poly.entity_id
_entity_poly.type
_entity_poly.pdbx_seq_one_letter_code
_entity_poly.pdbx_strand_id
1 'polypeptide(L)'
;MASPEEYAVSQEAEKLAGRALAEIAAEALERASFIGLPIDFSVTSNRGVAVHFRGKRAFFRVVAVANPSRGYTVCLRRYLSDCGEIGVIRAPGEVQIHVTSIPTYLSSPGELYNGFVADVWNRRFLSVLNGKMEKISFEEIPSKHGQILLREVENMGVSSIIRYYFSPDTLDYAFGILELNLLPVWLNSLSESLSVSEKAAMKLREFLRSKAH
;
A
#
# COMPACT_ATOMS: atom_id res chain seq x y z
N MET A 1 10.76 -23.30 -8.90
CA MET A 1 10.10 -24.09 -7.84
C MET A 1 10.70 -23.68 -6.50
N ALA A 2 9.94 -23.65 -5.39
CA ALA A 2 10.55 -23.48 -4.06
C ALA A 2 11.45 -24.66 -3.72
N SER A 3 12.47 -24.42 -2.91
CA SER A 3 13.14 -25.52 -2.22
C SER A 3 12.16 -26.19 -1.22
N PRO A 4 12.33 -27.48 -0.92
CA PRO A 4 11.58 -28.16 0.13
C PRO A 4 11.63 -27.44 1.49
N GLU A 5 12.77 -26.82 1.80
CA GLU A 5 12.99 -26.05 3.04
C GLU A 5 12.08 -24.80 3.11
N GLU A 6 11.99 -24.03 2.02
CA GLU A 6 11.10 -22.87 1.95
C GLU A 6 9.63 -23.25 2.11
N TYR A 7 9.26 -24.42 1.57
CA TYR A 7 7.90 -24.94 1.71
C TYR A 7 7.58 -25.30 3.16
N ALA A 8 8.52 -25.94 3.87
CA ALA A 8 8.39 -26.28 5.28
C ALA A 8 8.31 -25.02 6.17
N VAL A 9 9.21 -24.04 5.96
CA VAL A 9 9.19 -22.76 6.68
C VAL A 9 7.87 -22.02 6.48
N SER A 10 7.38 -21.97 5.24
CA SER A 10 6.10 -21.33 4.94
C SER A 10 4.91 -22.06 5.58
N GLN A 11 4.94 -23.40 5.66
CA GLN A 11 3.88 -24.16 6.34
C GLN A 11 3.89 -23.92 7.85
N GLU A 12 5.07 -23.85 8.45
CA GLU A 12 5.22 -23.57 9.88
C GLU A 12 4.72 -22.17 10.22
N ALA A 13 5.09 -21.18 9.41
CA ALA A 13 4.61 -19.81 9.54
C ALA A 13 3.08 -19.70 9.44
N GLU A 14 2.44 -20.40 8.48
CA GLU A 14 0.97 -20.46 8.36
C GLU A 14 0.31 -21.09 9.59
N LYS A 15 0.88 -22.19 10.10
CA LYS A 15 0.38 -22.84 11.32
C LYS A 15 0.45 -21.90 12.52
N LEU A 16 1.57 -21.19 12.66
CA LEU A 16 1.76 -20.23 13.75
C LEU A 16 0.82 -19.02 13.64
N ALA A 17 0.63 -18.49 12.43
CA ALA A 17 -0.28 -17.36 12.18
C ALA A 17 -1.77 -17.75 12.23
N GLY A 18 -2.10 -19.04 12.10
CA GLY A 18 -3.47 -19.53 12.03
C GLY A 18 -4.22 -19.17 10.75
N ARG A 19 -3.53 -18.69 9.71
CA ARG A 19 -4.11 -18.26 8.43
C ARG A 19 -3.11 -18.37 7.28
N ALA A 20 -3.59 -18.30 6.04
CA ALA A 20 -2.73 -18.42 4.87
C ALA A 20 -1.83 -17.18 4.68
N LEU A 21 -0.59 -17.38 4.19
CA LEU A 21 0.32 -16.25 3.93
C LEU A 21 -0.26 -15.26 2.90
N ALA A 22 -1.03 -15.75 1.93
CA ALA A 22 -1.68 -14.87 0.96
C ALA A 22 -2.71 -13.92 1.58
N GLU A 23 -3.31 -14.26 2.73
CA GLU A 23 -4.19 -13.35 3.44
C GLU A 23 -3.41 -12.23 4.15
N ILE A 24 -2.24 -12.55 4.69
CA ILE A 24 -1.29 -11.55 5.25
C ILE A 24 -0.85 -10.59 4.14
N ALA A 25 -0.55 -11.13 2.95
CA ALA A 25 -0.21 -10.32 1.78
C ALA A 25 -1.38 -9.45 1.30
N ALA A 26 -2.59 -9.99 1.26
CA ALA A 26 -3.79 -9.24 0.91
C ALA A 26 -4.00 -8.06 1.87
N GLU A 27 -3.83 -8.28 3.18
CA GLU A 27 -3.93 -7.23 4.19
C GLU A 27 -2.84 -6.15 4.02
N ALA A 28 -1.60 -6.54 3.72
CA ALA A 28 -0.53 -5.59 3.44
C ALA A 28 -0.80 -4.74 2.20
N LEU A 29 -1.26 -5.37 1.11
CA LEU A 29 -1.64 -4.68 -0.12
C LEU A 29 -2.85 -3.77 0.08
N GLU A 30 -3.82 -4.17 0.90
CA GLU A 30 -4.96 -3.34 1.28
C GLU A 30 -4.52 -2.08 2.03
N ARG A 31 -3.68 -2.23 3.06
CA ARG A 31 -3.14 -1.09 3.80
C ARG A 31 -2.30 -0.17 2.91
N ALA A 32 -1.53 -0.71 1.97
CA ALA A 32 -0.82 0.07 0.95
C ALA A 32 -1.80 0.86 0.06
N SER A 33 -2.86 0.21 -0.40
CA SER A 33 -3.92 0.86 -1.17
C SER A 33 -4.60 1.97 -0.39
N PHE A 34 -4.85 1.80 0.90
CA PHE A 34 -5.46 2.79 1.78
C PHE A 34 -4.63 4.07 1.89
N ILE A 35 -3.30 3.94 1.95
CA ILE A 35 -2.37 5.09 1.92
C ILE A 35 -2.30 5.73 0.52
N GLY A 36 -3.00 5.19 -0.47
CA GLY A 36 -3.21 5.83 -1.77
C GLY A 36 -2.55 5.12 -2.93
N LEU A 37 -1.86 3.99 -2.71
CA LEU A 37 -1.26 3.21 -3.79
C LEU A 37 -2.35 2.72 -4.74
N PRO A 38 -2.37 3.14 -6.02
CA PRO A 38 -3.47 2.87 -6.93
C PRO A 38 -3.38 1.47 -7.55
N ILE A 39 -3.47 0.44 -6.70
CA ILE A 39 -3.49 -0.97 -7.10
C ILE A 39 -4.85 -1.60 -6.83
N ASP A 40 -5.12 -2.65 -7.60
CA ASP A 40 -6.05 -3.69 -7.22
C ASP A 40 -5.29 -5.01 -7.04
N PHE A 41 -5.86 -5.96 -6.32
CA PHE A 41 -5.24 -7.26 -6.10
C PHE A 41 -6.27 -8.35 -5.84
N SER A 42 -5.88 -9.59 -6.12
CA SER A 42 -6.67 -10.77 -5.83
C SER A 42 -5.79 -11.90 -5.29
N VAL A 43 -6.31 -12.63 -4.30
CA VAL A 43 -5.69 -13.87 -3.83
C VAL A 43 -5.95 -14.95 -4.88
N THR A 44 -4.89 -15.56 -5.39
CA THR A 44 -4.97 -16.61 -6.44
C THR A 44 -4.78 -18.01 -5.88
N SER A 45 -4.18 -18.12 -4.69
CA SER A 45 -4.03 -19.36 -3.91
C SER A 45 -3.60 -19.01 -2.48
N ASN A 46 -3.48 -20.00 -1.59
CA ASN A 46 -2.99 -19.80 -0.21
C ASN A 46 -1.62 -19.10 -0.12
N ARG A 47 -0.83 -19.13 -1.20
CA ARG A 47 0.51 -18.52 -1.30
C ARG A 47 0.71 -17.73 -2.58
N GLY A 48 -0.36 -17.18 -3.15
CA GLY A 48 -0.30 -16.45 -4.41
C GLY A 48 -1.24 -15.26 -4.40
N VAL A 49 -0.74 -14.13 -4.88
CA VAL A 49 -1.54 -12.91 -5.11
C VAL A 49 -1.25 -12.37 -6.51
N ALA A 50 -2.27 -11.85 -7.17
CA ALA A 50 -2.12 -11.05 -8.39
C ALA A 50 -2.32 -9.59 -8.04
N VAL A 51 -1.46 -8.70 -8.53
CA VAL A 51 -1.58 -7.25 -8.36
C VAL A 51 -1.75 -6.60 -9.73
N HIS A 52 -2.63 -5.61 -9.80
CA HIS A 52 -2.98 -4.86 -11.00
C HIS A 52 -2.67 -3.39 -10.80
N PHE A 53 -2.05 -2.76 -11.81
CA PHE A 53 -1.79 -1.33 -11.85
C PHE A 53 -1.85 -0.84 -13.29
N ARG A 54 -2.68 0.18 -13.56
CA ARG A 54 -2.82 0.81 -14.89
C ARG A 54 -2.92 -0.19 -16.05
N GLY A 55 -3.79 -1.20 -15.90
CA GLY A 55 -4.02 -2.23 -16.93
C GLY A 55 -2.95 -3.32 -17.01
N LYS A 56 -1.86 -3.20 -16.26
CA LYS A 56 -0.84 -4.25 -16.12
C LYS A 56 -1.18 -5.18 -14.95
N ARG A 57 -0.72 -6.42 -15.05
CA ARG A 57 -0.88 -7.46 -14.02
C ARG A 57 0.44 -8.17 -13.77
N ALA A 58 0.74 -8.48 -12.52
CA ALA A 58 1.75 -9.47 -12.17
C ALA A 58 1.28 -10.39 -11.05
N PHE A 59 1.88 -11.57 -11.02
CA PHE A 59 1.64 -12.59 -10.03
C PHE A 59 2.84 -12.66 -9.09
N PHE A 60 2.54 -12.70 -7.81
CA PHE A 60 3.52 -12.87 -6.75
C PHE A 60 3.19 -14.14 -6.00
N ARG A 61 4.26 -14.89 -5.72
CA ARG A 61 4.22 -15.89 -4.68
C ARG A 61 4.40 -15.21 -3.34
N VAL A 62 3.71 -15.72 -2.32
CA VAL A 62 3.93 -15.33 -0.93
C VAL A 62 4.72 -16.42 -0.24
N VAL A 63 5.83 -16.04 0.39
CA VAL A 63 6.75 -16.96 1.06
C VAL A 63 7.05 -16.45 2.45
N ALA A 64 7.38 -17.36 3.37
CA ALA A 64 7.96 -17.01 4.65
C ALA A 64 9.46 -17.35 4.67
N VAL A 65 10.25 -16.48 5.29
CA VAL A 65 11.68 -16.69 5.54
C VAL A 65 11.88 -16.68 7.05
N ALA A 66 12.56 -17.70 7.57
CA ALA A 66 12.90 -17.76 8.99
C ALA A 66 13.89 -16.62 9.33
N ASN A 67 13.58 -15.87 10.38
CA ASN A 67 14.40 -14.79 10.90
C ASN A 67 14.65 -15.04 12.39
N PRO A 68 15.89 -15.37 12.80
CA PRO A 68 16.21 -15.71 14.19
C PRO A 68 15.80 -14.65 15.21
N SER A 69 15.78 -13.37 14.82
CA SER A 69 15.47 -12.25 15.70
C SER A 69 14.01 -11.80 15.63
N ARG A 70 13.26 -12.20 14.60
CA ARG A 70 11.91 -11.68 14.29
C ARG A 70 10.84 -12.76 14.13
N GLY A 71 11.19 -14.06 14.16
CA GLY A 71 10.26 -15.15 13.87
C GLY A 71 10.26 -15.49 12.39
N TYR A 72 9.21 -15.16 11.66
CA TYR A 72 9.12 -15.38 10.21
C TYR A 72 8.82 -14.07 9.48
N THR A 73 9.65 -13.71 8.51
CA THR A 73 9.39 -12.60 7.59
C THR A 73 8.53 -13.10 6.44
N VAL A 74 7.38 -12.46 6.21
CA VAL A 74 6.51 -12.75 5.07
C VAL A 74 6.90 -11.81 3.92
N CYS A 75 7.14 -12.40 2.74
CA CYS A 75 7.57 -11.68 1.55
C CYS A 75 6.66 -11.93 0.35
N LEU A 76 6.50 -10.91 -0.48
CA LEU A 76 6.12 -11.07 -1.89
C LEU A 76 7.35 -11.43 -2.72
N ARG A 77 7.24 -12.45 -3.55
CA ARG A 77 8.31 -12.96 -4.40
C ARG A 77 7.84 -13.13 -5.84
N ARG A 78 8.60 -12.58 -6.79
CA ARG A 78 8.39 -12.77 -8.23
C ARG A 78 9.38 -13.78 -8.83
N TYR A 79 10.66 -13.69 -8.44
CA TYR A 79 11.74 -14.56 -8.89
C TYR A 79 12.47 -15.24 -7.71
N LEU A 80 13.38 -16.17 -8.00
CA LEU A 80 14.07 -16.99 -6.99
C LEU A 80 14.97 -16.19 -6.02
N SER A 81 15.28 -14.92 -6.27
CA SER A 81 16.12 -14.10 -5.39
C SER A 81 15.36 -12.99 -4.66
N ASP A 82 14.12 -12.70 -5.07
CA ASP A 82 13.50 -11.42 -4.75
C ASP A 82 12.56 -11.56 -3.54
N CYS A 83 12.82 -10.81 -2.47
CA CYS A 83 12.02 -10.83 -1.24
C CYS A 83 11.63 -9.41 -0.87
N GLY A 84 10.32 -9.18 -0.80
CA GLY A 84 9.74 -7.89 -0.49
C GLY A 84 8.93 -8.03 0.77
N GLU A 85 9.53 -7.65 1.90
CA GLU A 85 8.90 -7.79 3.21
C GLU A 85 7.58 -7.02 3.26
N ILE A 86 6.52 -7.72 3.65
CA ILE A 86 5.17 -7.19 3.82
C ILE A 86 4.64 -7.40 5.24
N GLY A 87 5.36 -8.18 6.05
CA GLY A 87 4.99 -8.42 7.43
C GLY A 87 5.91 -9.43 8.11
N VAL A 88 5.67 -9.61 9.40
CA VAL A 88 6.37 -10.55 10.26
C VAL A 88 5.37 -11.32 11.10
N ILE A 89 5.62 -12.62 11.28
CA ILE A 89 4.89 -13.50 12.19
C ILE A 89 5.82 -13.80 13.38
N ARG A 90 5.39 -13.46 14.59
CA ARG A 90 6.11 -13.71 15.85
C ARG A 90 5.38 -14.74 16.69
N ALA A 91 6.10 -15.43 17.56
CA ALA A 91 5.46 -16.24 18.60
C ALA A 91 4.72 -15.32 19.59
N PRO A 92 3.51 -15.68 20.05
CA PRO A 92 2.81 -16.96 19.88
C PRO A 92 1.86 -17.06 18.67
N GLY A 93 1.99 -16.21 17.65
CA GLY A 93 1.11 -16.13 16.48
C GLY A 93 0.78 -14.70 16.05
N GLU A 94 1.47 -13.70 16.61
CA GLU A 94 1.26 -12.29 16.32
C GLU A 94 1.71 -11.97 14.89
N VAL A 95 0.81 -11.40 14.09
CA VAL A 95 1.10 -10.94 12.72
C VAL A 95 1.22 -9.43 12.72
N GLN A 96 2.43 -8.94 12.43
CA GLN A 96 2.72 -7.53 12.25
C GLN A 96 2.84 -7.21 10.76
N ILE A 97 1.89 -6.47 10.20
CA ILE A 97 1.94 -6.04 8.80
C ILE A 97 2.83 -4.80 8.65
N HIS A 98 3.73 -4.82 7.68
CA HIS A 98 4.62 -3.72 7.34
C HIS A 98 4.28 -3.19 5.95
N VAL A 99 3.86 -1.93 5.89
CA VAL A 99 3.67 -1.19 4.62
C VAL A 99 4.81 -0.19 4.46
N THR A 100 6.04 -0.66 4.64
CA THR A 100 7.21 0.24 4.69
C THR A 100 7.83 0.46 3.32
N SER A 101 7.60 -0.44 2.38
CA SER A 101 8.14 -0.33 1.03
C SER A 101 7.38 -1.21 0.04
N ILE A 102 7.06 -0.66 -1.13
CA ILE A 102 6.92 -1.46 -2.34
C ILE A 102 8.30 -1.99 -2.72
N PRO A 103 8.44 -3.31 -2.95
CA PRO A 103 9.71 -3.87 -3.33
C PRO A 103 10.20 -3.26 -4.65
N THR A 104 11.44 -2.78 -4.66
CA THR A 104 12.01 -2.02 -5.78
C THR A 104 12.11 -2.82 -7.07
N TYR A 105 12.13 -4.15 -7.04
CA TYR A 105 12.17 -5.02 -8.23
C TYR A 105 10.84 -5.11 -9.00
N LEU A 106 9.79 -4.40 -8.58
CA LEU A 106 8.64 -4.12 -9.45
C LEU A 106 8.97 -3.16 -10.62
N SER A 107 10.26 -2.95 -10.94
CA SER A 107 10.80 -1.86 -11.78
C SER A 107 11.51 -2.29 -13.07
N SER A 108 11.56 -3.58 -13.40
CA SER A 108 12.09 -4.05 -14.68
C SER A 108 11.22 -3.64 -15.89
N PRO A 109 11.78 -3.49 -17.10
CA PRO A 109 10.99 -3.16 -18.29
C PRO A 109 9.93 -4.26 -18.55
N GLY A 110 8.64 -3.89 -18.45
CA GLY A 110 7.51 -4.83 -18.54
C GLY A 110 6.80 -5.14 -17.21
N GLU A 111 7.28 -4.59 -16.09
CA GLU A 111 6.69 -4.75 -14.75
C GLU A 111 5.48 -3.84 -14.49
N LEU A 112 4.80 -4.09 -13.35
CA LEU A 112 3.72 -3.25 -12.83
C LEU A 112 4.16 -1.79 -12.74
N TYR A 113 5.36 -1.53 -12.24
CA TYR A 113 5.91 -0.18 -12.05
C TYR A 113 7.20 0.00 -12.86
N ASN A 114 7.66 1.24 -12.94
CA ASN A 114 9.07 1.50 -13.24
C ASN A 114 9.76 1.88 -11.91
N GLY A 115 11.10 1.92 -11.90
CA GLY A 115 11.88 2.19 -10.67
C GLY A 115 11.50 3.51 -10.02
N PHE A 116 11.32 4.54 -10.85
CA PHE A 116 10.89 5.85 -10.39
C PHE A 116 9.56 5.82 -9.62
N VAL A 117 8.53 5.13 -10.13
CA VAL A 117 7.23 5.06 -9.44
C VAL A 117 7.35 4.28 -8.13
N ALA A 118 8.15 3.21 -8.08
CA ALA A 118 8.40 2.49 -6.84
C ALA A 118 9.09 3.38 -5.80
N ASP A 119 10.09 4.16 -6.19
CA ASP A 119 10.82 5.07 -5.32
C ASP A 119 9.92 6.20 -4.77
N VAL A 120 9.07 6.79 -5.62
CA VAL A 120 8.10 7.80 -5.19
C VAL A 120 7.15 7.23 -4.15
N TRP A 121 6.58 6.05 -4.39
CA TRP A 121 5.67 5.43 -3.42
C TRP A 121 6.35 5.03 -2.12
N ASN A 122 7.58 4.54 -2.17
CA ASN A 122 8.37 4.27 -0.97
C ASN A 122 8.54 5.53 -0.13
N ARG A 123 8.88 6.66 -0.76
CA ARG A 123 8.96 7.95 -0.06
C ARG A 123 7.61 8.42 0.48
N ARG A 124 6.51 8.23 -0.26
CA ARG A 124 5.15 8.55 0.21
C ARG A 124 4.78 7.73 1.45
N PHE A 125 5.01 6.42 1.45
CA PHE A 125 4.77 5.58 2.64
C PHE A 125 5.61 6.02 3.82
N LEU A 126 6.90 6.27 3.61
CA LEU A 126 7.78 6.75 4.67
C LEU A 126 7.32 8.11 5.21
N SER A 127 6.83 9.01 4.36
CA SER A 127 6.29 10.31 4.80
C SER A 127 5.08 10.13 5.71
N VAL A 128 4.15 9.24 5.35
CA VAL A 128 2.97 8.91 6.15
C VAL A 128 3.35 8.22 7.46
N LEU A 129 4.15 7.15 7.40
CA LEU A 129 4.50 6.34 8.56
C LEU A 129 5.38 7.06 9.58
N ASN A 130 6.22 8.00 9.12
CA ASN A 130 7.06 8.81 10.00
C ASN A 130 6.37 10.09 10.47
N GLY A 131 5.08 10.28 10.17
CA GLY A 131 4.33 11.47 10.61
C GLY A 131 4.81 12.77 9.99
N LYS A 132 5.37 12.73 8.77
CA LYS A 132 5.89 13.90 8.06
C LYS A 132 4.87 14.57 7.16
N MET A 133 3.63 14.09 7.14
CA MET A 133 2.53 14.72 6.43
C MET A 133 2.05 15.95 7.20
N GLU A 134 2.17 17.12 6.61
CA GLU A 134 1.73 18.39 7.19
C GLU A 134 0.26 18.61 6.86
N LYS A 135 -0.58 18.81 7.88
CA LYS A 135 -1.97 19.19 7.65
C LYS A 135 -2.01 20.65 7.22
N ILE A 136 -2.64 20.93 6.09
CA ILE A 136 -2.77 22.27 5.52
C ILE A 136 -4.24 22.63 5.31
N SER A 137 -4.53 23.93 5.26
CA SER A 137 -5.83 24.44 4.85
C SER A 137 -5.94 24.42 3.32
N PHE A 138 -7.17 24.45 2.80
CA PHE A 138 -7.38 24.41 1.34
C PHE A 138 -6.85 25.69 0.67
N GLU A 139 -6.90 26.82 1.37
CA GLU A 139 -6.45 28.12 0.91
C GLU A 139 -4.92 28.19 0.72
N GLU A 140 -4.17 27.33 1.39
CA GLU A 140 -2.71 27.21 1.24
C GLU A 140 -2.33 26.42 -0.03
N ILE A 141 -3.27 25.74 -0.67
CA ILE A 141 -3.03 24.97 -1.89
C ILE A 141 -3.10 25.93 -3.10
N PRO A 142 -2.07 25.96 -3.96
CA PRO A 142 -2.11 26.74 -5.19
C PRO A 142 -3.38 26.44 -5.99
N SER A 143 -4.08 27.48 -6.46
CA SER A 143 -5.45 27.35 -6.99
C SER A 143 -5.61 26.27 -8.06
N LYS A 144 -4.60 26.10 -8.93
CA LYS A 144 -4.57 25.04 -9.94
C LYS A 144 -4.61 23.64 -9.32
N HIS A 145 -3.77 23.37 -8.31
CA HIS A 145 -3.74 22.10 -7.60
C HIS A 145 -5.02 21.91 -6.77
N GLY A 146 -5.50 22.97 -6.14
CA GLY A 146 -6.76 22.96 -5.38
C GLY A 146 -7.94 22.53 -6.26
N GLN A 147 -8.05 23.05 -7.48
CA GLN A 147 -9.09 22.65 -8.43
C GLN A 147 -9.01 21.17 -8.84
N ILE A 148 -7.80 20.64 -9.06
CA ILE A 148 -7.60 19.22 -9.37
C ILE A 148 -8.07 18.35 -8.20
N LEU A 149 -7.66 18.70 -6.98
CA LEU A 149 -8.04 17.95 -5.77
C LEU A 149 -9.54 18.04 -5.49
N LEU A 150 -10.15 19.22 -5.63
CA LEU A 150 -11.60 19.39 -5.48
C LEU A 150 -12.39 18.54 -6.46
N ARG A 151 -11.95 18.48 -7.72
CA ARG A 151 -12.60 17.63 -8.73
C ARG A 151 -12.60 16.16 -8.30
N GLU A 152 -11.50 15.66 -7.74
CA GLU A 152 -11.44 14.28 -7.25
C GLU A 152 -12.29 14.06 -6.00
N VAL A 153 -12.34 15.04 -5.10
CA VAL A 153 -13.25 15.03 -3.94
C VAL A 153 -14.72 14.94 -4.37
N GLU A 154 -15.11 15.73 -5.36
CA GLU A 154 -16.46 15.73 -5.94
C GLU A 154 -16.76 14.40 -6.65
N ASN A 155 -15.83 13.91 -7.48
CA ASN A 155 -15.96 12.61 -8.16
C ASN A 155 -16.14 11.47 -7.16
N MET A 156 -15.49 11.56 -6.00
CA MET A 156 -15.63 10.57 -4.94
C MET A 156 -16.90 10.72 -4.10
N GLY A 157 -17.59 11.85 -4.19
CA GLY A 157 -18.80 12.15 -3.42
C GLY A 157 -18.55 12.32 -1.92
N VAL A 158 -17.40 12.87 -1.53
CA VAL A 158 -16.96 12.97 -0.12
C VAL A 158 -16.70 14.43 0.29
N SER A 159 -17.73 15.19 0.67
CA SER A 159 -17.57 16.64 0.93
C SER A 159 -17.34 17.03 2.40
N SER A 160 -17.65 16.16 3.36
CA SER A 160 -17.56 16.47 4.79
C SER A 160 -16.52 15.58 5.47
N ILE A 161 -15.67 16.18 6.32
CA ILE A 161 -14.66 15.51 7.18
C ILE A 161 -13.28 15.28 6.53
N ILE A 162 -13.13 15.48 5.22
CA ILE A 162 -11.81 15.34 4.59
C ILE A 162 -10.85 16.48 4.98
N ARG A 163 -9.56 16.16 5.00
CA ARG A 163 -8.46 17.11 5.27
C ARG A 163 -7.44 17.03 4.15
N TYR A 164 -6.72 18.13 3.96
CA TYR A 164 -5.63 18.23 3.01
C TYR A 164 -4.30 18.13 3.74
N TYR A 165 -3.34 17.50 3.08
CA TYR A 165 -2.01 17.28 3.59
C TYR A 165 -0.96 17.62 2.53
N PHE A 166 0.22 18.03 2.98
CA PHE A 166 1.40 18.22 2.14
C PHE A 166 2.54 17.33 2.65
N SER A 167 3.23 16.69 1.71
CA SER A 167 4.42 15.88 1.98
C SER A 167 5.66 16.66 1.54
N PRO A 168 6.49 17.20 2.45
CA PRO A 168 7.71 17.90 2.07
C PRO A 168 8.76 16.95 1.44
N ASP A 169 8.75 15.66 1.81
CA ASP A 169 9.68 14.64 1.30
C ASP A 169 9.47 14.32 -0.19
N THR A 170 8.25 14.50 -0.70
CA THR A 170 7.85 14.14 -2.07
C THR A 170 7.22 15.28 -2.86
N LEU A 171 7.01 16.43 -2.21
CA LEU A 171 6.33 17.62 -2.74
C LEU A 171 4.94 17.27 -3.30
N ASP A 172 4.22 16.38 -2.61
CA ASP A 172 2.87 15.97 -2.98
C ASP A 172 1.83 16.62 -2.06
N TYR A 173 0.70 17.00 -2.65
CA TYR A 173 -0.54 17.21 -1.91
C TYR A 173 -1.30 15.88 -1.82
N ALA A 174 -1.88 15.59 -0.67
CA ALA A 174 -2.77 14.45 -0.47
C ALA A 174 -4.07 14.90 0.18
N PHE A 175 -5.15 14.14 0.00
CA PHE A 175 -6.38 14.35 0.78
C PHE A 175 -6.86 13.05 1.41
N GLY A 176 -7.54 13.18 2.55
CA GLY A 176 -8.18 12.06 3.22
C GLY A 176 -8.22 12.21 4.75
N ILE A 177 -8.12 11.08 5.45
CA ILE A 177 -8.08 10.99 6.91
C ILE A 177 -6.80 10.26 7.31
N LEU A 178 -5.77 11.03 7.65
CA LEU A 178 -4.43 10.52 7.95
C LEU A 178 -4.43 9.63 9.20
N GLU A 179 -5.26 9.94 10.20
CA GLU A 179 -5.39 9.14 11.42
C GLU A 179 -5.88 7.71 11.17
N LEU A 180 -6.48 7.46 10.01
CA LEU A 180 -6.93 6.14 9.55
C LEU A 180 -6.05 5.59 8.42
N ASN A 181 -4.98 6.28 8.04
CA ASN A 181 -4.18 5.98 6.86
C ASN A 181 -5.02 5.89 5.57
N LEU A 182 -6.11 6.66 5.47
CA LEU A 182 -6.99 6.71 4.31
C LEU A 182 -6.67 7.96 3.49
N LEU A 183 -5.76 7.83 2.53
CA LEU A 183 -5.28 8.91 1.66
C LEU A 183 -5.52 8.54 0.19
N PRO A 184 -6.77 8.59 -0.31
CA PRO A 184 -7.12 8.09 -1.62
C PRO A 184 -6.46 8.82 -2.79
N VAL A 185 -6.01 10.06 -2.62
CA VAL A 185 -5.47 10.86 -3.72
C VAL A 185 -4.17 11.53 -3.33
N TRP A 186 -3.25 11.49 -4.28
CA TRP A 186 -1.97 12.17 -4.24
C TRP A 186 -1.76 12.94 -5.54
N LEU A 187 -1.38 14.21 -5.43
CA LEU A 187 -1.06 15.10 -6.54
C LEU A 187 0.36 15.63 -6.35
N ASN A 188 1.25 15.29 -7.28
CA ASN A 188 2.60 15.83 -7.27
C ASN A 188 2.61 17.30 -7.71
N SER A 189 3.13 18.19 -6.86
CA SER A 189 3.09 19.64 -7.13
C SER A 189 3.98 20.09 -8.30
N LEU A 190 4.99 19.30 -8.68
CA LEU A 190 5.91 19.65 -9.75
C LEU A 190 5.48 19.10 -11.10
N SER A 191 5.10 17.82 -11.13
CA SER A 191 4.74 17.12 -12.37
C SER A 191 3.25 17.11 -12.66
N GLU A 192 2.43 17.58 -11.71
CA GLU A 192 0.96 17.50 -11.75
C GLU A 192 0.45 16.06 -11.92
N SER A 193 1.28 15.08 -11.56
CA SER A 193 0.91 13.68 -11.63
C SER A 193 -0.07 13.33 -10.53
N LEU A 194 -1.28 12.96 -10.95
CA LEU A 194 -2.36 12.51 -10.07
C LEU A 194 -2.30 10.98 -9.89
N SER A 195 -2.44 10.53 -8.65
CA SER A 195 -2.63 9.13 -8.29
C SER A 195 -3.91 9.00 -7.46
N VAL A 196 -4.79 8.10 -7.89
CA VAL A 196 -6.08 7.84 -7.22
C VAL A 196 -6.20 6.36 -6.91
N SER A 197 -6.35 6.02 -5.62
CA SER A 197 -6.62 4.67 -5.15
C SER A 197 -8.13 4.48 -4.95
N GLU A 198 -8.74 3.71 -5.85
CA GLU A 198 -10.17 3.39 -5.77
C GLU A 198 -10.53 2.63 -4.48
N LYS A 199 -9.65 1.71 -4.02
CA LYS A 199 -9.87 0.99 -2.75
C LYS A 199 -9.90 1.94 -1.56
N ALA A 200 -8.97 2.89 -1.49
CA ALA A 200 -8.98 3.91 -0.44
C ALA A 200 -10.22 4.80 -0.54
N ALA A 201 -10.61 5.20 -1.74
CA ALA A 201 -11.78 6.04 -1.98
C ALA A 201 -13.08 5.33 -1.55
N MET A 202 -13.22 4.04 -1.89
CA MET A 202 -14.31 3.19 -1.42
C MET A 202 -14.32 3.11 0.10
N LYS A 203 -13.16 2.83 0.73
CA LYS A 203 -13.08 2.70 2.18
C LYS A 203 -13.42 4.00 2.90
N LEU A 204 -12.97 5.13 2.36
CA LEU A 204 -13.31 6.46 2.87
C LEU A 204 -14.82 6.71 2.79
N ARG A 205 -15.47 6.39 1.66
CA ARG A 205 -16.94 6.50 1.53
C ARG A 205 -17.68 5.63 2.55
N GLU A 206 -17.27 4.39 2.75
CA GLU A 206 -17.86 3.49 3.75
C GLU A 206 -17.75 4.08 5.15
N PHE A 207 -16.56 4.56 5.51
CA PHE A 207 -16.31 5.19 6.80
C PHE A 207 -17.23 6.40 7.02
N LEU A 208 -17.32 7.30 6.04
CA LEU A 208 -18.16 8.49 6.14
C LEU A 208 -19.66 8.15 6.26
N ARG A 209 -20.14 7.15 5.53
CA ARG A 209 -21.53 6.65 5.68
C ARG A 209 -21.80 6.12 7.08
N SER A 210 -20.86 5.39 7.67
CA SER A 210 -21.01 4.85 9.03
C SER A 210 -21.04 5.92 10.14
N LYS A 211 -20.59 7.15 9.85
CA LYS A 211 -20.58 8.28 10.80
C LYS A 211 -21.79 9.20 10.65
N ALA A 212 -22.57 9.03 9.59
CA ALA A 212 -23.80 9.80 9.35
C ALA A 212 -25.04 9.20 10.05
N HIS A 213 -24.87 8.04 10.70
CA HIS A 213 -25.87 7.33 11.50
C HIS A 213 -25.42 7.26 12.95
#